data_AF-A0A1Y1Y6J2-F1
#
_entry.id   AF-A0A1Y1Y6J2-F1
#
_cell.length_a   1.000
_cell.length_b   1.000
_cell.length_c   1.000
_cell.angle_alpha   90.00
_cell.angle_beta   90.00
_cell.angle_gamma   90.00
#
_symmetry.space_group_name_H-M   'P 1'
#
loop_
_entity.id
_entity.type
_entity.pdbx_description
1 polymer ?
#
loop_
_entity_poly.entity_id
_entity_poly.type
_entity_poly.pdbx_seq_one_letter_code
_entity_poly.pdbx_strand_id
1 'polypeptide(L)' 'MSYPELNVGDRVLIFTSRRYGQVAYIGRTEFGLGEWIGIVLDNADGRHDGTVNGVQYFTTSNKRGVFVRRESLRTV' A
#
# COMPACT_ATOMS: atom_id res chain seq x y z
N MET A 1 13.42 18.16 -6.16
CA MET A 1 12.16 18.26 -5.39
C MET A 1 12.06 16.99 -4.57
N SER A 2 12.25 17.05 -3.26
CA SER A 2 12.03 15.91 -2.37
C SER A 2 10.52 15.72 -2.21
N TYR A 3 10.02 14.53 -2.52
CA TYR A 3 8.71 14.15 -2.03
C TYR A 3 8.82 14.08 -0.50
N PRO A 4 7.81 14.55 0.26
CA PRO A 4 7.80 14.30 1.69
C PRO A 4 7.98 12.80 1.93
N GLU A 5 8.81 12.46 2.92
CA GLU A 5 9.02 11.07 3.31
C GLU A 5 7.67 10.42 3.59
N LEU A 6 7.46 9.25 2.98
CA LEU A 6 6.28 8.43 3.23
C LEU A 6 6.61 7.49 4.36
N ASN A 7 5.76 7.44 5.37
CA ASN A 7 5.95 6.59 6.53
C ASN A 7 4.82 5.57 6.67
N VAL A 8 5.13 4.44 7.29
CA VAL A 8 4.09 3.50 7.75
C VAL A 8 3.20 4.23 8.75
N GLY A 9 1.88 4.10 8.59
CA GLY A 9 0.88 4.83 9.34
C GLY A 9 0.31 6.06 8.62
N ASP A 10 0.97 6.56 7.58
CA ASP A 10 0.50 7.73 6.83
C ASP A 10 -0.83 7.45 6.13
N ARG A 11 -1.70 8.45 6.14
CA ARG A 11 -2.94 8.47 5.35
C ARG A 11 -2.61 8.89 3.93
N VAL A 12 -3.16 8.15 2.97
CA VAL A 12 -2.86 8.36 1.55
C VAL A 12 -4.09 8.22 0.67
N LEU A 13 -4.06 8.98 -0.43
CA LEU A 13 -4.92 8.81 -1.59
C LEU A 13 -4.13 8.11 -2.69
N ILE A 14 -4.66 6.99 -3.18
CA ILE A 14 -4.21 6.35 -4.42
C ILE A 14 -4.89 7.07 -5.58
N PHE A 15 -4.25 8.10 -6.14
CA PHE A 15 -4.94 9.02 -7.06
C PHE A 15 -5.39 8.34 -8.36
N THR A 16 -4.67 7.32 -8.81
CA THR A 16 -5.01 6.55 -10.03
C THR A 16 -6.34 5.81 -9.92
N SER A 17 -6.77 5.49 -8.70
CA SER A 17 -8.02 4.75 -8.44
C SER A 17 -8.99 5.48 -7.50
N ARG A 18 -8.65 6.69 -7.07
CA ARG A 18 -9.44 7.51 -6.12
C ARG A 18 -9.85 6.77 -4.84
N ARG A 19 -8.95 5.94 -4.30
CA ARG A 19 -9.17 5.19 -3.07
C ARG A 19 -8.29 5.70 -1.94
N TYR A 20 -8.85 5.76 -0.75
CA TYR A 20 -8.14 6.16 0.46
C TYR A 20 -7.71 4.94 1.27
N GLY A 21 -6.61 5.11 2.01
CA GLY A 21 -6.10 4.08 2.90
C GLY A 21 -4.95 4.58 3.76
N GLN A 22 -4.35 3.63 4.47
CA GLN A 22 -3.20 3.84 5.33
C GLN A 22 -2.01 3.01 4.84
N VAL A 23 -0.81 3.59 4.85
CA VAL A 23 0.42 2.86 4.57
C VAL A 23 0.66 1.83 5.68
N ALA A 24 0.82 0.56 5.30
CA ALA A 24 1.09 -0.54 6.23
C ALA A 24 2.46 -1.20 5.97
N TYR A 25 3.07 -0.93 4.82
CA TYR A 25 4.36 -1.51 4.45
C TYR A 25 5.09 -0.61 3.44
N ILE A 26 6.40 -0.49 3.58
CA ILE A 26 7.30 0.16 2.63
C ILE A 26 8.52 -0.74 2.48
N GLY A 27 8.81 -1.24 1.28
CA GLY A 27 9.99 -2.08 1.09
C GLY A 27 9.98 -2.92 -0.17
N ARG A 28 10.96 -3.83 -0.25
CA ARG A 28 11.10 -4.79 -1.35
C ARG A 28 10.17 -5.98 -1.17
N THR A 29 9.71 -6.54 -2.29
CA THR A 29 8.78 -7.67 -2.29
C THR A 29 9.30 -8.78 -3.18
N GLU A 30 8.93 -10.03 -2.89
CA GLU A 30 9.31 -11.17 -3.73
C GLU A 30 8.61 -11.16 -5.09
N PHE A 31 7.45 -10.52 -5.20
CA PHE A 31 6.67 -10.49 -6.42
C PHE A 31 7.09 -9.38 -7.41
N GLY A 32 8.02 -8.49 -7.04
CA GLY A 32 8.39 -7.39 -7.92
C GLY A 32 9.60 -6.58 -7.47
N LEU A 33 10.38 -6.12 -8.43
CA LEU A 33 11.58 -5.31 -8.23
C LEU A 33 11.25 -3.93 -7.65
N GLY A 34 12.24 -3.33 -6.98
CA GLY A 34 12.14 -1.99 -6.41
C GLY A 34 11.28 -1.93 -5.14
N GLU A 35 11.00 -0.71 -4.70
CA GLU A 35 10.16 -0.44 -3.53
C GLU A 35 8.68 -0.52 -3.89
N TRP A 36 7.92 -1.16 -3.01
CA TRP A 36 6.48 -1.25 -3.05
C TRP A 36 5.87 -0.72 -1.76
N ILE A 37 4.73 -0.07 -1.90
CA ILE A 37 3.97 0.47 -0.78
C ILE A 37 2.74 -0.41 -0.59
N GLY A 38 2.67 -1.08 0.55
CA GLY A 38 1.49 -1.81 0.99
C GLY A 38 0.52 -0.86 1.68
N ILE A 39 -0.74 -0.90 1.27
CA ILE A 39 -1.80 -0.02 1.78
C ILE A 39 -2.96 -0.87 2.27
N VAL A 40 -3.46 -0.51 3.45
CA VAL A 40 -4.76 -0.96 3.94
C VAL A 40 -5.81 0.05 3.51
N LEU A 41 -6.67 -0.38 2.59
CA LEU A 41 -7.80 0.43 2.11
C LEU A 41 -8.88 0.59 3.18
N ASP A 42 -9.55 1.73 3.14
CA ASP A 42 -10.69 2.02 4.03
C ASP A 42 -11.89 1.11 3.73
N ASN A 43 -12.06 0.73 2.46
CA ASN A 43 -13.11 -0.16 1.96
C ASN A 43 -12.54 -1.51 1.51
N ALA A 44 -13.39 -2.53 1.47
CA ALA A 44 -13.04 -3.90 1.08
C ALA A 44 -12.91 -4.09 -0.45
N ASP A 45 -12.17 -3.18 -1.10
CA ASP A 45 -11.95 -3.11 -2.55
C ASP A 45 -10.49 -3.40 -2.93
N GLY A 46 -9.78 -4.08 -2.05
CA GLY A 46 -8.39 -4.52 -2.19
C GLY A 46 -8.27 -5.90 -2.83
N ARG A 47 -7.04 -6.40 -2.87
CA ARG A 47 -6.69 -7.65 -3.56
C ARG A 47 -6.29 -8.78 -2.61
N HIS A 48 -5.81 -8.45 -1.41
CA HIS A 48 -5.29 -9.41 -0.44
C HIS A 48 -5.56 -8.95 1.00
N ASP A 49 -5.15 -9.76 1.97
CA ASP A 49 -5.16 -9.49 3.42
C ASP A 49 -3.79 -9.03 3.95
N GLY A 50 -2.86 -8.75 3.04
CA GLY A 50 -1.46 -8.40 3.35
C GLY A 50 -0.48 -9.54 3.05
N THR A 51 -1.00 -10.71 2.67
CA THR A 51 -0.23 -11.83 2.14
C THR A 51 -0.27 -11.86 0.61
N VAL A 52 0.88 -12.00 -0.04
CA VAL A 52 0.97 -12.17 -1.51
C VAL A 52 1.87 -13.36 -1.80
N ASN A 53 1.37 -14.32 -2.58
CA ASN A 53 2.08 -15.57 -2.94
C ASN A 53 2.64 -16.34 -1.72
N GLY A 54 1.90 -16.35 -0.61
CA GLY A 54 2.30 -17.05 0.62
C GLY A 54 3.24 -16.28 1.55
N VAL A 55 3.71 -15.10 1.16
CA VAL A 55 4.54 -14.23 2.02
C VAL A 55 3.69 -13.13 2.63
N GLN A 56 3.75 -13.01 3.96
CA GLN A 56 3.03 -11.99 4.70
C GLN A 56 3.90 -10.73 4.86
N TYR A 57 3.42 -9.61 4.31
CA TYR A 57 4.12 -8.32 4.39
C TYR A 57 3.51 -7.39 5.44
N PHE A 58 2.18 -7.46 5.59
CA PHE A 58 1.40 -6.76 6.63
C PHE A 58 0.13 -7.55 6.92
N THR A 59 -0.68 -7.09 7.88
CA THR A 59 -1.95 -7.74 8.24
C THR A 59 -3.11 -6.77 8.04
N THR A 60 -4.19 -7.24 7.42
CA THR A 60 -5.46 -6.52 7.32
C THR A 60 -6.63 -7.49 7.12
N SER A 61 -7.86 -6.99 7.17
CA SER A 61 -9.04 -7.78 6.80
C SER A 61 -9.00 -8.16 5.32
N ASN A 62 -9.68 -9.26 4.98
CA ASN A 62 -9.75 -9.73 3.61
C ASN A 62 -10.19 -8.64 2.64
N LYS A 63 -9.58 -8.60 1.45
CA LYS A 63 -9.83 -7.63 0.38
C LYS A 63 -9.59 -6.18 0.81
N ARG A 64 -8.63 -5.88 1.66
CA ARG A 64 -8.23 -4.48 1.97
C ARG A 64 -6.80 -4.15 1.58
N GLY A 65 -5.94 -5.15 1.46
CA GLY A 65 -4.55 -4.97 1.07
C GLY A 65 -4.42 -4.67 -0.42
N VAL A 66 -3.63 -3.65 -0.74
CA VAL A 66 -3.11 -3.41 -2.09
C VAL A 66 -1.64 -3.05 -2.02
N PHE A 67 -0.91 -3.40 -3.08
CA PHE A 67 0.43 -2.90 -3.32
C PHE A 67 0.43 -1.93 -4.51
N VAL A 68 1.08 -0.79 -4.34
CA VAL A 68 1.24 0.23 -5.39
C VAL A 68 2.65 0.80 -5.35
N ARG A 69 2.99 1.58 -6.37
CA ARG A 69 4.22 2.36 -6.40
C ARG A 69 4.05 3.71 -5.72
N ARG A 70 5.15 4.28 -5.21
CA ARG A 70 5.16 5.58 -4.53
C ARG A 70 4.57 6.67 -5.41
N GLU A 71 4.84 6.62 -6.71
CA GLU A 71 4.35 7.58 -7.70
C GLU A 71 2.82 7.59 -7.85
N SER A 72 2.10 6.59 -7.31
CA SER A 72 0.63 6.53 -7.32
C SER A 72 -0.01 7.18 -6.08
N LEU A 73 0.79 7.73 -5.16
CA LEU A 73 0.34 8.16 -3.83
C LEU A 73 0.47 9.65 -3.59
N ARG A 74 -0.54 10.18 -2.91
CA ARG A 74 -0.53 11.50 -2.30
C ARG A 74 -0.86 11.34 -0.82
N THR A 75 0.01 11.82 0.07
CA THR A 75 -0.27 11.91 1.51
C THR A 75 -1.38 12.93 1.74
N VAL A 76 -2.30 12.64 2.67
CA VAL A 76 -3.47 13.46 2.99
C VAL A 76 -3.57 13.80 4.47
#